data_AF-C5MAS6-F1
#
_entry.id   AF-C5MAS6-F1
#
_cell.length_a   1.000
_cell.length_b   1.000
_cell.length_c   1.000
_cell.angle_alpha   90.00
_cell.angle_beta   90.00
_cell.angle_gamma   90.00
#
_symmetry.space_group_name_H-M   'P 1'
#
loop_
_entity.id
_entity.type
_entity.pdbx_description
1 polymer ?
#
loop_
_entity_poly.entity_id
_entity_poly.type
_entity_poly.pdbx_seq_one_letter_code
_entity_poly.pdbx_strand_id
1 'polypeptide(L)'
;MLRYCVLPVRSIAFKAPVLSQLRLLSTTPALSMPAKAKAEPKAKAKTTKQTKTASKSKELSTAKKLAEKIKKEKAKHNTIQTKIKDHNNYLRQLSRERKLAEDASRGHRSLNIRSFIAKAFKLPPTSPEFASKYESLTEDELEKLKVAAKEYNDKCRSFFVGDKPTKPATKFALYLKENYVVGENQDRATVMGELAARWKSLPESEKLKYTINYDQEARRKEVEDWKQTRINQYKQYLDFKKNYEYKF
;
A
#
# COMPACT_ATOMS: atom_id res chain seq x y z
N MET A 1 -26.41 11.58 24.14
CA MET A 1 -25.12 10.95 23.79
C MET A 1 -24.85 11.17 22.31
N LEU A 2 -23.95 12.10 21.98
CA LEU A 2 -23.65 12.51 20.60
C LEU A 2 -22.76 11.47 19.92
N ARG A 3 -23.25 10.87 18.83
CA ARG A 3 -22.51 9.94 17.97
C ARG A 3 -21.67 10.74 16.97
N TYR A 4 -20.36 10.64 17.07
CA TYR A 4 -19.43 11.18 16.07
C TYR A 4 -19.53 10.35 14.77
N CYS A 5 -20.15 10.91 13.75
CA CYS A 5 -20.07 10.42 12.38
C CYS A 5 -18.77 10.92 11.76
N VAL A 6 -17.76 10.06 11.67
CA VAL A 6 -16.56 10.31 10.86
C VAL A 6 -16.87 9.86 9.44
N LEU A 7 -17.26 10.80 8.57
CA LEU A 7 -17.34 10.57 7.13
C LEU A 7 -15.92 10.53 6.53
N PRO A 8 -15.63 9.59 5.61
CA PRO A 8 -14.36 9.59 4.89
C PRO A 8 -14.32 10.77 3.91
N VAL A 9 -13.37 11.69 4.12
CA VAL A 9 -13.06 12.76 3.17
C VAL A 9 -12.59 12.13 1.86
N ARG A 10 -13.43 12.20 0.83
CA ARG A 10 -13.03 11.88 -0.55
C ARG A 10 -12.01 12.93 -0.99
N SER A 11 -10.83 12.49 -1.41
CA SER A 11 -9.82 13.37 -2.01
C SER A 11 -10.39 13.98 -3.30
N ILE A 12 -10.68 15.27 -3.27
CA ILE A 12 -10.96 16.06 -4.46
C ILE A 12 -9.65 16.14 -5.24
N ALA A 13 -9.63 15.57 -6.45
CA ALA A 13 -8.53 15.69 -7.38
C ALA A 13 -8.44 17.15 -7.86
N PHE A 14 -7.68 17.97 -7.14
CA PHE A 14 -7.27 19.29 -7.60
C PHE A 14 -6.15 19.12 -8.63
N LYS A 15 -6.45 19.38 -9.91
CA LYS A 15 -5.44 19.63 -10.93
C LYS A 15 -4.76 20.96 -10.61
N ALA A 16 -3.71 20.93 -9.79
CA ALA A 16 -2.88 22.11 -9.52
C ALA A 16 -1.77 22.20 -10.58
N PRO A 17 -1.58 23.35 -11.24
CA PRO A 17 -0.40 23.60 -12.06
C PRO A 17 0.84 23.72 -11.16
N VAL A 18 1.98 23.40 -11.74
CA VAL A 18 3.31 23.31 -11.15
C VAL A 18 3.66 24.53 -10.29
N LEU A 19 3.61 24.39 -8.96
CA LEU A 19 4.17 25.36 -8.00
C LEU A 19 5.67 25.12 -7.80
N SER A 20 6.45 25.25 -8.88
CA SER A 20 7.90 25.37 -8.83
C SER A 20 8.29 26.84 -8.76
N GLN A 21 7.88 27.58 -7.71
CA GLN A 21 8.32 28.98 -7.51
C GLN A 21 7.93 29.57 -6.13
N LEU A 22 8.28 28.88 -5.04
CA LEU A 22 8.37 29.53 -3.73
C LEU A 22 9.81 29.43 -3.21
N ARG A 23 10.70 30.17 -3.88
CA ARG A 23 11.99 30.58 -3.31
C ARG A 23 11.70 31.69 -2.29
N LEU A 24 11.84 31.34 -1.02
CA LEU A 24 12.37 32.16 0.07
C LEU A 24 12.54 33.66 -0.26
N LEU A 25 11.53 34.46 0.11
CA LEU A 25 11.70 35.89 0.35
C LEU A 25 12.31 36.06 1.75
N SER A 26 13.64 36.12 1.82
CA SER A 26 14.37 36.72 2.93
C SER A 26 15.56 37.50 2.38
N THR A 27 15.28 38.55 1.63
CA THR A 27 16.26 39.58 1.29
C THR A 27 16.10 40.73 2.27
N THR A 28 16.96 40.78 3.28
CA THR A 28 17.23 42.02 4.03
C THR A 28 17.86 43.05 3.09
N PRO A 29 17.39 44.30 3.07
CA PRO A 29 17.98 45.34 2.24
C PRO A 29 19.37 45.72 2.75
N ALA A 30 20.35 45.64 1.85
CA ALA A 30 21.69 46.18 2.04
C ALA A 30 21.59 47.72 2.10
N LEU A 31 21.72 48.26 3.31
CA LEU A 31 21.95 49.68 3.52
C LEU A 31 23.38 50.02 3.09
N SER A 32 23.43 50.94 2.13
CA SER A 32 24.54 51.78 1.71
C SER A 32 25.42 52.28 2.86
N MET A 33 26.72 52.40 2.62
CA MET A 33 27.51 53.64 2.83
C MET A 33 28.96 53.47 2.29
N PRO A 34 29.67 54.57 2.00
CA PRO A 34 30.70 54.64 0.96
C PRO A 34 32.16 54.59 1.46
N ALA A 35 33.04 54.39 0.47
CA ALA A 35 34.41 54.91 0.28
C ALA A 35 35.38 55.03 1.48
N LYS A 36 36.51 54.32 1.35
CA LYS A 36 37.77 54.56 2.06
C LYS A 36 38.40 55.90 1.63
N ALA A 37 38.71 56.75 2.61
CA ALA A 37 39.78 57.74 2.51
C ALA A 37 40.68 57.68 3.77
N LYS A 38 42.00 57.71 3.53
CA LYS A 38 43.13 57.98 4.45
C LYS A 38 42.96 59.39 5.07
N ALA A 39 43.56 59.86 6.17
CA ALA A 39 44.46 59.39 7.23
C ALA A 39 44.46 60.46 8.37
N GLU A 40 44.72 60.03 9.62
CA GLU A 40 45.37 60.72 10.79
C GLU A 40 44.93 62.13 11.30
N PRO A 41 45.29 62.60 12.53
CA PRO A 41 45.61 61.90 13.80
C PRO A 41 45.04 62.58 15.10
N LYS A 42 45.27 61.91 16.26
CA LYS A 42 45.39 62.39 17.67
C LYS A 42 44.18 63.05 18.38
N ALA A 43 43.67 62.35 19.39
CA ALA A 43 43.34 62.96 20.70
C ALA A 43 43.45 61.92 21.84
N LYS A 44 44.17 62.29 22.90
CA LYS A 44 44.34 61.53 24.14
C LYS A 44 43.03 61.53 24.94
N ALA A 45 42.60 60.38 25.44
CA ALA A 45 41.73 60.33 26.61
C ALA A 45 41.99 59.06 27.42
N LYS A 46 42.16 59.29 28.73
CA LYS A 46 42.60 58.37 29.77
C LYS A 46 41.53 57.33 30.12
N THR A 47 42.00 56.27 30.77
CA THR A 47 41.31 55.51 31.85
C THR A 47 39.96 54.86 31.52
N THR A 48 39.93 53.52 31.46
CA THR A 48 39.15 52.64 32.36
C THR A 48 39.51 51.19 32.01
N LYS A 49 40.68 50.74 32.48
CA LYS A 49 40.97 49.31 32.68
C LYS A 49 40.45 49.00 34.09
N GLN A 50 39.28 48.37 34.19
CA GLN A 50 38.80 47.53 35.31
C GLN A 50 37.28 47.47 35.24
N THR A 51 36.76 46.46 34.51
CA THR A 51 35.37 45.94 34.57
C THR A 51 35.10 44.91 33.44
N LYS A 52 36.03 44.70 32.50
CA LYS A 52 35.83 43.73 31.39
C LYS A 52 36.10 42.26 31.73
N THR A 53 36.56 41.92 32.94
CA THR A 53 36.89 40.53 33.31
C THR A 53 35.74 39.79 34.01
N ALA A 54 34.84 40.50 34.71
CA ALA A 54 33.69 39.90 35.38
C ALA A 54 32.45 39.72 34.48
N SER A 55 32.27 40.55 33.45
CA SER A 55 31.21 40.39 32.45
C SER A 55 31.52 39.24 31.48
N LYS A 56 32.77 39.14 31.01
CA LYS A 56 33.22 38.06 30.12
C LYS A 56 33.10 36.67 30.75
N SER A 57 33.33 36.51 32.05
CA SER A 57 33.22 35.21 32.72
C SER A 57 31.77 34.76 32.91
N LYS A 58 30.85 35.69 33.19
CA LYS A 58 29.40 35.42 33.20
C LYS A 58 28.88 35.07 31.80
N GLU A 59 29.28 35.82 30.77
CA GLU A 59 28.94 35.54 29.36
C GLU A 59 29.52 34.20 28.85
N LEU A 60 30.73 33.84 29.25
CA LEU A 60 31.32 32.52 28.93
C LEU A 60 30.54 31.38 29.61
N SER A 61 30.04 31.59 30.84
CA SER A 61 29.26 30.57 31.54
C SER A 61 27.86 30.37 30.93
N THR A 62 27.21 31.43 30.47
CA THR A 62 25.92 31.35 29.77
C THR A 62 26.08 30.75 28.37
N ALA A 63 27.14 31.12 27.65
CA ALA A 63 27.47 30.52 26.36
C ALA A 63 27.74 29.01 26.46
N LYS A 64 28.45 28.55 27.49
CA LYS A 64 28.65 27.10 27.75
C LYS A 64 27.33 26.37 28.00
N LYS A 65 26.44 26.93 28.82
CA LYS A 65 25.09 26.37 29.07
C LYS A 65 24.24 26.30 27.80
N LEU A 66 24.29 27.32 26.94
CA LEU A 66 23.59 27.32 25.66
C LEU A 66 24.18 26.27 24.70
N ALA A 67 25.50 26.13 24.63
CA ALA A 67 26.16 25.12 23.83
C ALA A 67 25.76 23.69 24.26
N GLU A 68 25.64 23.44 25.56
CA GLU A 68 25.13 22.16 26.08
C GLU A 68 23.67 21.90 25.71
N LYS A 69 22.81 22.93 25.79
CA LYS A 69 21.41 22.82 25.34
C LYS A 69 21.33 22.50 23.84
N ILE A 70 22.11 23.19 23.01
CA ILE A 70 22.19 22.94 21.57
C ILE A 70 22.69 21.51 21.29
N LYS A 71 23.70 21.02 22.03
CA LYS A 71 24.16 19.63 21.90
C LYS A 71 23.06 18.64 22.25
N LYS A 72 22.32 18.86 23.35
CA LYS A 72 21.18 18.02 23.76
C LYS A 72 20.05 18.03 22.73
N GLU A 73 19.72 19.19 22.16
CA GLU A 73 18.70 19.30 21.11
C GLU A 73 19.14 18.67 19.79
N LYS A 74 20.39 18.82 19.38
CA LYS A 74 20.96 18.11 18.21
C LYS A 74 20.90 16.60 18.39
N ALA A 75 21.23 16.09 19.58
CA ALA A 75 21.09 14.67 19.89
C ALA A 75 19.63 14.21 19.77
N LYS A 76 18.67 14.95 20.37
CA LYS A 76 17.24 14.66 20.24
C LYS A 76 16.78 14.66 18.78
N HIS A 77 17.15 15.67 18.01
CA HIS A 77 16.81 15.75 16.59
C HIS A 77 17.35 14.55 15.81
N ASN A 78 18.59 14.13 16.04
CA ASN A 78 19.15 12.93 15.41
C ASN A 78 18.40 11.65 15.82
N THR A 79 17.97 11.52 17.08
CA THR A 79 17.14 10.39 17.52
C THR A 79 15.74 10.39 16.88
N ILE A 80 15.17 11.57 16.62
CA ILE A 80 13.88 11.68 15.93
C ILE A 80 14.05 11.34 14.44
N GLN A 81 15.12 11.82 13.80
CA GLN A 81 15.40 11.51 12.39
C GLN A 81 15.61 10.02 12.15
N THR A 82 16.31 9.33 13.05
CA THR A 82 16.48 7.86 12.98
C THR A 82 15.13 7.15 13.12
N LYS A 83 14.32 7.50 14.12
CA LYS A 83 12.95 6.97 14.27
C LYS A 83 12.07 7.20 13.03
N ILE A 84 12.17 8.38 12.39
CA ILE A 84 11.43 8.66 11.15
C ILE A 84 11.92 7.76 10.01
N LYS A 85 13.23 7.57 9.86
CA LYS A 85 13.80 6.66 8.85
C LYS A 85 13.33 5.22 9.08
N ASP A 86 13.38 4.75 10.32
CA ASP A 86 12.96 3.40 10.69
C ASP A 86 11.47 3.19 10.45
N HIS A 87 10.64 4.15 10.85
CA HIS A 87 9.20 4.11 10.57
C HIS A 87 8.89 4.11 9.07
N ASN A 88 9.60 4.91 8.28
CA ASN A 88 9.45 4.92 6.82
C ASN A 88 9.87 3.59 6.19
N ASN A 89 10.94 2.96 6.69
CA ASN A 89 11.37 1.64 6.24
C ASN A 89 10.33 0.57 6.60
N TYR A 90 9.76 0.62 7.80
CA TYR A 90 8.66 -0.23 8.23
C TYR A 90 7.43 -0.08 7.32
N LEU A 91 6.99 1.16 7.02
CA LEU A 91 5.86 1.40 6.11
C LEU A 91 6.13 0.86 4.69
N ARG A 92 7.38 0.96 4.20
CA ARG A 92 7.78 0.39 2.91
C ARG A 92 7.71 -1.15 2.91
N GLN A 93 8.18 -1.79 3.98
CA GLN A 93 8.09 -3.25 4.14
C GLN A 93 6.63 -3.69 4.18
N LEU A 94 5.81 -3.06 5.01
CA LEU A 94 4.39 -3.34 5.16
C LEU A 94 3.61 -3.10 3.85
N SER A 95 4.01 -2.10 3.06
CA SER A 95 3.47 -1.89 1.71
C SER A 95 3.79 -3.05 0.75
N ARG A 96 5.02 -3.58 0.79
CA ARG A 96 5.43 -4.74 -0.02
C ARG A 96 4.69 -6.01 0.40
N GLU A 97 4.54 -6.25 1.70
CA GLU A 97 3.79 -7.38 2.24
C GLU A 97 2.32 -7.32 1.86
N ARG A 98 1.69 -6.14 1.94
CA ARG A 98 0.30 -5.95 1.50
C ARG A 98 0.13 -6.24 0.01
N LYS A 99 1.05 -5.76 -0.84
CA LYS A 99 1.02 -6.05 -2.28
C LYS A 99 1.17 -7.55 -2.55
N LEU A 100 2.10 -8.21 -1.86
CA LEU A 100 2.29 -9.66 -1.98
C LEU A 100 1.02 -10.41 -1.56
N ALA A 101 0.42 -10.05 -0.43
CA ALA A 101 -0.83 -10.64 0.03
C ALA A 101 -2.00 -10.40 -0.94
N GLU A 102 -2.08 -9.20 -1.52
CA GLU A 102 -3.08 -8.86 -2.54
C GLU A 102 -2.89 -9.71 -3.81
N ASP A 103 -1.67 -9.79 -4.34
CA ASP A 103 -1.36 -10.60 -5.52
C ASP A 103 -1.60 -12.09 -5.27
N ALA A 104 -1.21 -12.60 -4.09
CA ALA A 104 -1.47 -13.97 -3.67
C ALA A 104 -2.98 -14.29 -3.61
N SER A 105 -3.79 -13.31 -3.18
CA SER A 105 -5.25 -13.48 -3.10
C SER A 105 -5.94 -13.51 -4.46
N ARG A 106 -5.39 -12.84 -5.48
CA ARG A 106 -5.95 -12.78 -6.85
C ARG A 106 -5.81 -14.09 -7.62
N GLY A 107 -4.77 -14.87 -7.33
CA GLY A 107 -4.48 -16.14 -8.01
C GLY A 107 -3.85 -15.98 -9.41
N HIS A 108 -3.73 -17.09 -10.13
CA HIS A 108 -3.11 -17.11 -11.46
C HIS A 108 -4.05 -16.59 -12.55
N ARG A 109 -3.56 -15.63 -13.34
CA ARG A 109 -4.17 -15.24 -14.61
C ARG A 109 -3.58 -16.10 -15.73
N SER A 110 -4.41 -16.91 -16.37
CA SER A 110 -4.02 -17.77 -17.49
C SER A 110 -3.37 -16.97 -18.61
N LEU A 111 -2.25 -17.46 -19.12
CA LEU A 111 -1.62 -16.89 -20.30
C LEU A 111 -2.39 -17.31 -21.55
N ASN A 112 -2.64 -16.35 -22.44
CA ASN A 112 -3.06 -16.65 -23.80
C ASN A 112 -1.87 -17.27 -24.58
N ILE A 113 -2.16 -18.01 -25.65
CA ILE A 113 -1.18 -18.71 -26.49
C ILE A 113 -0.06 -17.78 -26.91
N ARG A 114 -0.37 -16.60 -27.48
CA ARG A 114 0.64 -15.61 -27.89
C ARG A 114 1.57 -15.18 -26.74
N SER A 115 1.02 -14.97 -25.54
CA SER A 115 1.80 -14.61 -24.35
C SER A 115 2.65 -15.77 -23.82
N PHE A 116 2.15 -17.01 -23.95
CA PHE A 116 2.90 -18.21 -23.63
C PHE A 116 4.07 -18.43 -24.59
N ILE A 117 3.84 -18.25 -25.89
CA ILE A 117 4.89 -18.36 -26.92
C ILE A 117 5.96 -17.28 -26.72
N ALA A 118 5.55 -16.05 -26.41
CA ALA A 118 6.48 -14.97 -26.06
C ALA A 118 7.34 -15.36 -24.85
N LYS A 119 6.75 -16.02 -23.85
CA LYS A 119 7.47 -16.55 -22.69
C LYS A 119 8.43 -17.69 -23.06
N ALA A 120 8.00 -18.64 -23.90
CA ALA A 120 8.84 -19.75 -24.35
C ALA A 120 10.07 -19.27 -25.12
N PHE A 121 9.93 -18.27 -25.99
CA PHE A 121 11.05 -17.67 -26.71
C PHE A 121 11.84 -16.63 -25.92
N LYS A 122 11.42 -16.29 -24.69
CA LYS A 122 11.99 -15.21 -23.87
C LYS A 122 12.01 -13.85 -24.60
N LEU A 123 11.04 -13.62 -25.49
CA LEU A 123 10.89 -12.38 -26.27
C LEU A 123 9.63 -11.62 -25.84
N PRO A 124 9.64 -10.27 -25.83
CA PRO A 124 8.41 -9.53 -25.55
C PRO A 124 7.43 -9.65 -26.72
N PRO A 125 6.12 -9.75 -26.47
CA PRO A 125 5.11 -9.99 -27.51
C PRO A 125 4.94 -8.83 -28.52
N THR A 126 5.48 -7.66 -28.18
CA THR A 126 5.50 -6.44 -29.01
C THR A 126 6.77 -6.35 -29.88
N SER A 127 7.77 -7.23 -29.69
CA SER A 127 8.99 -7.21 -30.49
C SER A 127 8.70 -7.61 -31.94
N PRO A 128 9.31 -6.95 -32.95
CA PRO A 128 9.21 -7.40 -34.33
C PRO A 128 9.79 -8.81 -34.52
N GLU A 129 10.86 -9.15 -33.79
CA GLU A 129 11.46 -10.50 -33.83
C GLU A 129 10.49 -11.59 -33.37
N PHE A 130 9.62 -11.26 -32.40
CA PHE A 130 8.57 -12.18 -31.96
C PHE A 130 7.53 -12.38 -33.06
N ALA A 131 7.13 -11.31 -33.76
CA ALA A 131 6.15 -11.40 -34.84
C ALA A 131 6.66 -12.31 -35.97
N SER A 132 7.91 -12.11 -36.43
CA SER A 132 8.49 -12.96 -37.48
C SER A 132 8.60 -14.43 -37.07
N LYS A 133 9.01 -14.72 -35.82
CA LYS A 133 9.05 -16.09 -35.29
C LYS A 133 7.67 -16.71 -35.12
N TYR A 134 6.67 -15.90 -34.78
CA TYR A 134 5.30 -16.37 -34.62
C TYR A 134 4.69 -16.73 -35.98
N GLU A 135 4.94 -15.93 -37.01
CA GLU A 135 4.47 -16.18 -38.37
C GLU A 135 5.17 -17.36 -39.03
N SER A 136 6.41 -17.67 -38.65
CA SER A 136 7.15 -18.83 -39.15
C SER A 136 6.77 -20.17 -38.49
N LEU A 137 5.94 -20.17 -37.44
CA LEU A 137 5.52 -21.40 -36.76
C LEU A 137 4.58 -22.21 -37.63
N THR A 138 4.86 -23.50 -37.75
CA THR A 138 3.94 -24.45 -38.41
C THR A 138 2.69 -24.69 -37.54
N GLU A 139 1.62 -25.17 -38.16
CA GLU A 139 0.37 -25.48 -37.44
C GLU A 139 0.59 -26.55 -36.35
N ASP A 140 1.38 -27.58 -36.65
CA ASP A 140 1.74 -28.66 -35.70
C ASP A 140 2.50 -28.13 -34.47
N GLU A 141 3.46 -27.24 -34.67
CA GLU A 141 4.20 -26.61 -33.57
C GLU A 141 3.28 -25.74 -32.72
N LEU A 142 2.36 -25.02 -33.36
CA LEU A 142 1.38 -24.18 -32.69
C LEU A 142 0.40 -25.02 -31.86
N GLU A 143 0.02 -26.22 -32.31
CA GLU A 143 -0.77 -27.16 -31.51
C GLU A 143 -0.01 -27.70 -30.29
N LYS A 144 1.25 -28.10 -30.46
CA LYS A 144 2.12 -28.49 -29.34
C LYS A 144 2.22 -27.36 -28.29
N LEU A 145 2.40 -26.13 -28.76
CA LEU A 145 2.44 -24.94 -27.90
C LEU A 145 1.09 -24.63 -27.24
N LYS A 146 -0.04 -24.89 -27.90
CA LYS A 146 -1.38 -24.79 -27.28
C LYS A 146 -1.55 -25.78 -26.14
N VAL A 147 -1.15 -27.04 -26.34
CA VAL A 147 -1.20 -28.08 -25.29
C VAL A 147 -0.29 -27.69 -24.13
N ALA A 148 0.96 -27.31 -24.42
CA ALA A 148 1.90 -26.86 -23.40
C ALA A 148 1.42 -25.61 -22.64
N ALA A 149 0.75 -24.68 -23.31
CA ALA A 149 0.16 -23.50 -22.67
C ALA A 149 -0.96 -23.88 -21.69
N LYS A 150 -1.81 -24.85 -22.04
CA LYS A 150 -2.85 -25.38 -21.15
C LYS A 150 -2.21 -26.05 -19.94
N GLU A 151 -1.27 -26.97 -20.16
CA GLU A 151 -0.56 -27.64 -19.07
C GLU A 151 0.16 -26.66 -18.13
N TYR A 152 0.80 -25.63 -18.68
CA TYR A 152 1.42 -24.57 -17.90
C TYR A 152 0.41 -23.82 -17.04
N ASN A 153 -0.72 -23.43 -17.62
CA ASN A 153 -1.79 -22.72 -16.91
C ASN A 153 -2.42 -23.62 -15.82
N ASP A 154 -2.59 -24.91 -16.08
CA ASP A 154 -3.15 -25.88 -15.14
C ASP A 154 -2.17 -26.14 -13.98
N LYS A 155 -0.87 -26.31 -14.27
CA LYS A 155 0.17 -26.34 -13.23
C LYS A 155 0.16 -25.05 -12.41
N CYS A 156 0.07 -23.89 -13.05
CA CYS A 156 -0.02 -22.60 -12.34
C CYS A 156 -1.25 -22.52 -11.43
N ARG A 157 -2.41 -23.01 -11.87
CA ARG A 157 -3.63 -23.08 -11.06
C ARG A 157 -3.50 -24.06 -9.89
N SER A 158 -2.83 -25.19 -10.11
CA SER A 158 -2.66 -26.24 -9.10
C SER A 158 -1.91 -25.78 -7.84
N PHE A 159 -1.07 -24.73 -7.92
CA PHE A 159 -0.45 -24.14 -6.72
C PHE A 159 -1.46 -23.51 -5.77
N PHE A 160 -2.61 -23.09 -6.28
CA PHE A 160 -3.60 -22.28 -5.57
C PHE A 160 -4.75 -23.12 -5.04
N VAL A 161 -4.44 -24.18 -4.29
CA VAL A 161 -5.44 -25.07 -3.67
C VAL A 161 -6.07 -24.39 -2.45
N GLY A 162 -7.39 -24.48 -2.33
CA GLY A 162 -8.15 -24.02 -1.17
C GLY A 162 -8.96 -22.76 -1.45
N ASP A 163 -10.27 -22.88 -1.27
CA ASP A 163 -11.18 -21.75 -1.39
C ASP A 163 -11.03 -20.79 -0.22
N LYS A 164 -11.32 -19.52 -0.50
CA LYS A 164 -11.36 -18.50 0.53
C LYS A 164 -12.49 -18.83 1.51
N PRO A 165 -12.23 -18.86 2.84
CA PRO A 165 -13.27 -19.08 3.83
C PRO A 165 -14.46 -18.14 3.61
N THR A 166 -15.64 -18.70 3.44
CA THR A 166 -16.86 -17.94 3.15
C THR A 166 -17.32 -17.18 4.39
N LYS A 167 -18.18 -16.19 4.19
CA LYS A 167 -18.80 -15.51 5.35
C LYS A 167 -19.95 -16.38 5.87
N PRO A 168 -20.15 -16.46 7.20
CA PRO A 168 -21.34 -17.12 7.72
C PRO A 168 -22.57 -16.43 7.13
N ALA A 169 -23.57 -17.23 6.79
CA ALA A 169 -24.83 -16.74 6.27
C ALA A 169 -25.47 -15.79 7.29
N THR A 170 -26.03 -14.68 6.81
CA THR A 170 -26.84 -13.81 7.66
C THR A 170 -28.15 -14.52 8.02
N LYS A 171 -28.81 -14.10 9.11
CA LYS A 171 -30.11 -14.66 9.52
C LYS A 171 -31.12 -14.66 8.36
N PHE A 172 -31.15 -13.55 7.59
CA PHE A 172 -32.00 -13.44 6.42
C PHE A 172 -31.56 -14.37 5.27
N ALA A 173 -30.27 -14.57 5.05
CA ALA A 173 -29.81 -15.51 4.02
C ALA A 173 -30.17 -16.96 4.35
N LEU A 174 -30.19 -17.34 5.64
CA LEU A 174 -30.71 -18.65 6.07
C LEU A 174 -32.22 -18.75 5.84
N TYR A 175 -32.97 -17.71 6.23
CA TYR A 175 -34.41 -17.63 5.95
C TYR A 175 -34.71 -17.78 4.46
N LEU A 176 -33.94 -17.09 3.60
CA LEU A 176 -34.07 -17.23 2.16
C LEU A 176 -33.75 -18.65 1.70
N LYS A 177 -32.69 -19.28 2.21
CA LYS A 177 -32.32 -20.65 1.82
C LYS A 177 -33.46 -21.65 2.08
N GLU A 178 -34.23 -21.46 3.14
CA GLU A 178 -35.35 -22.34 3.51
C GLU A 178 -36.66 -21.99 2.78
N ASN A 179 -36.92 -20.70 2.52
CA ASN A 179 -38.21 -20.23 2.02
C ASN A 179 -38.20 -19.82 0.54
N TYR A 180 -37.05 -19.88 -0.13
CA TYR A 180 -36.93 -19.53 -1.54
C TYR A 180 -37.32 -20.72 -2.43
N VAL A 181 -38.51 -20.64 -3.01
CA VAL A 181 -39.00 -21.57 -4.03
C VAL A 181 -39.15 -20.78 -5.33
N VAL A 182 -38.44 -21.19 -6.38
CA VAL A 182 -38.57 -20.60 -7.71
C VAL A 182 -39.57 -21.43 -8.51
N GLY A 183 -40.76 -20.88 -8.78
CA GLY A 183 -41.64 -21.44 -9.81
C GLY A 183 -41.13 -21.12 -11.21
N GLU A 184 -41.41 -21.99 -12.20
CA GLU A 184 -40.90 -21.88 -13.58
C GLU A 184 -41.25 -20.55 -14.29
N ASN A 185 -42.24 -19.79 -13.81
CA ASN A 185 -42.71 -18.54 -14.41
C ASN A 185 -42.69 -17.32 -13.47
N GLN A 186 -42.03 -17.41 -12.31
CA GLN A 186 -41.95 -16.28 -11.38
C GLN A 186 -40.68 -15.46 -11.58
N ASP A 187 -40.83 -14.14 -11.67
CA ASP A 187 -39.69 -13.23 -11.67
C ASP A 187 -38.95 -13.31 -10.32
N ARG A 188 -37.64 -13.50 -10.37
CA ARG A 188 -36.82 -13.65 -9.15
C ARG A 188 -36.88 -12.40 -8.29
N ALA A 189 -36.99 -11.22 -8.91
CA ALA A 189 -37.04 -9.95 -8.19
C ALA A 189 -38.31 -9.81 -7.35
N THR A 190 -39.47 -10.23 -7.88
CA THR A 190 -40.74 -10.18 -7.16
C THR A 190 -40.76 -11.12 -5.97
N VAL A 191 -40.33 -12.38 -6.17
CA VAL A 191 -40.23 -13.39 -5.08
C VAL A 191 -39.29 -12.92 -3.96
N MET A 192 -38.13 -12.36 -4.32
CA MET A 192 -37.20 -11.79 -3.32
C MET A 192 -37.80 -10.60 -2.57
N GLY A 193 -38.58 -9.75 -3.25
CA GLY A 193 -39.31 -8.64 -2.65
C GLY A 193 -40.35 -9.10 -1.62
N GLU A 194 -41.13 -10.11 -1.96
CA GLU A 194 -42.12 -10.72 -1.06
C GLU A 194 -41.46 -11.36 0.17
N LEU A 195 -40.40 -12.14 -0.03
CA LEU A 195 -39.66 -12.77 1.07
C LEU A 195 -39.01 -11.74 2.00
N ALA A 196 -38.51 -10.62 1.44
CA ALA A 196 -37.99 -9.52 2.23
C ALA A 196 -39.09 -8.84 3.06
N ALA A 197 -40.30 -8.66 2.52
CA ALA A 197 -41.44 -8.12 3.24
C ALA A 197 -41.88 -9.06 4.38
N ARG A 198 -42.00 -10.37 4.09
CA ARG A 198 -42.31 -11.40 5.09
C ARG A 198 -41.27 -11.44 6.20
N TRP A 199 -39.98 -11.41 5.87
CA TRP A 199 -38.92 -11.37 6.86
C TRP A 199 -39.03 -10.17 7.80
N LYS A 200 -39.39 -8.99 7.27
CA LYS A 200 -39.57 -7.79 8.10
C LYS A 200 -40.74 -7.94 9.07
N SER A 201 -41.85 -8.55 8.64
CA SER A 201 -43.04 -8.75 9.48
C SER A 201 -42.93 -9.88 10.50
N LEU A 202 -41.95 -10.78 10.38
CA LEU A 202 -41.73 -11.87 11.36
C LEU A 202 -41.37 -11.31 12.76
N PRO A 203 -41.91 -11.88 13.85
CA PRO A 203 -41.54 -11.52 15.21
C PRO A 203 -40.09 -11.92 15.53
N GLU A 204 -39.47 -11.26 16.49
CA GLU A 204 -38.07 -11.52 16.86
C GLU A 204 -37.83 -12.95 17.36
N SER A 205 -38.82 -13.56 18.02
CA SER A 205 -38.79 -14.95 18.48
C SER A 205 -38.60 -15.95 17.33
N GLU A 206 -39.25 -15.73 16.19
CA GLU A 206 -39.11 -16.58 15.01
C GLU A 206 -37.79 -16.33 14.28
N LYS A 207 -37.29 -15.09 14.32
CA LYS A 207 -35.97 -14.73 13.77
C LYS A 207 -34.80 -15.38 14.52
N LEU A 208 -34.99 -15.78 15.79
CA LEU A 208 -33.99 -16.52 16.57
C LEU A 208 -33.75 -17.94 16.03
N LYS A 209 -34.69 -18.53 15.28
CA LYS A 209 -34.44 -19.83 14.62
C LYS A 209 -33.31 -19.75 13.60
N TYR A 210 -33.08 -18.56 13.05
CA TYR A 210 -32.05 -18.29 12.04
C TYR A 210 -30.76 -17.70 12.62
N THR A 211 -30.58 -17.71 13.95
CA THR A 211 -29.29 -17.36 14.56
C THR A 211 -28.32 -18.53 14.50
N ILE A 212 -27.17 -18.31 13.87
CA ILE A 212 -26.04 -19.23 13.95
C ILE A 212 -25.20 -18.83 15.15
N ASN A 213 -24.95 -19.76 16.06
CA ASN A 213 -23.88 -19.62 17.05
C ASN A 213 -22.56 -19.72 16.31
N TYR A 214 -22.00 -18.55 16.01
CA TYR A 214 -20.82 -18.44 15.17
C TYR A 214 -19.64 -17.95 15.98
N ASP A 215 -18.59 -18.77 16.05
CA ASP A 215 -17.33 -18.37 16.67
C ASP A 215 -16.57 -17.42 15.75
N GLN A 216 -16.60 -16.13 16.11
CA GLN A 216 -15.92 -15.09 15.35
C GLN A 216 -14.39 -15.23 15.40
N GLU A 217 -13.84 -15.79 16.48
CA GLU A 217 -12.40 -15.92 16.68
C GLU A 217 -11.85 -17.08 15.87
N ALA A 218 -12.51 -18.24 15.90
CA ALA A 218 -12.16 -19.39 15.08
C ALA A 218 -12.09 -19.01 13.59
N ARG A 219 -13.05 -18.20 13.11
CA ARG A 219 -13.02 -17.69 11.74
C ARG A 219 -11.84 -16.77 11.46
N ARG A 220 -11.55 -15.83 12.37
CA ARG A 220 -10.45 -14.88 12.15
C ARG A 220 -9.15 -15.66 11.96
N LYS A 221 -8.94 -16.68 12.79
CA LYS A 221 -7.84 -17.64 12.67
C LYS A 221 -7.86 -18.37 11.33
N GLU A 222 -8.99 -18.98 10.95
CA GLU A 222 -9.14 -19.69 9.67
C GLU A 222 -8.81 -18.78 8.46
N VAL A 223 -9.25 -17.53 8.47
CA VAL A 223 -8.96 -16.55 7.40
C VAL A 223 -7.48 -16.14 7.42
N GLU A 224 -6.86 -16.03 8.59
CA GLU A 224 -5.43 -15.75 8.72
C GLU A 224 -4.57 -16.92 8.26
N ASP A 225 -4.91 -18.15 8.66
CA ASP A 225 -4.27 -19.39 8.24
C ASP A 225 -4.38 -19.58 6.73
N TRP A 226 -5.56 -19.29 6.16
CA TRP A 226 -5.77 -19.27 4.71
C TRP A 226 -4.87 -18.24 4.03
N LYS A 227 -4.77 -17.01 4.56
CA LYS A 227 -3.87 -15.98 3.98
C LYS A 227 -2.41 -16.41 4.02
N GLN A 228 -1.95 -16.98 5.13
CA GLN A 228 -0.56 -17.45 5.26
C GLN A 228 -0.27 -18.59 4.28
N THR A 229 -1.17 -19.57 4.22
CA THR A 229 -1.10 -20.68 3.26
C THR A 229 -1.04 -20.13 1.83
N ARG A 230 -1.88 -19.14 1.51
CA ARG A 230 -1.94 -18.51 0.20
C ARG A 230 -0.65 -17.77 -0.17
N ILE A 231 -0.04 -17.07 0.79
CA ILE A 231 1.25 -16.39 0.60
C ILE A 231 2.35 -17.41 0.29
N ASN A 232 2.37 -18.54 0.99
CA ASN A 232 3.38 -19.58 0.78
C ASN A 232 3.23 -20.27 -0.58
N GLN A 233 1.99 -20.62 -0.96
CA GLN A 233 1.66 -21.12 -2.29
C GLN A 233 2.09 -20.12 -3.39
N TYR A 234 1.84 -18.82 -3.16
CA TYR A 234 2.21 -17.78 -4.11
C TYR A 234 3.73 -17.67 -4.30
N LYS A 235 4.52 -17.83 -3.23
CA LYS A 235 6.00 -17.86 -3.33
C LYS A 235 6.46 -19.03 -4.20
N GLN A 236 5.94 -20.24 -3.96
CA GLN A 236 6.24 -21.42 -4.78
C GLN A 236 5.85 -21.20 -6.25
N TYR A 237 4.69 -20.61 -6.50
CA TYR A 237 4.25 -20.24 -7.84
C TYR A 237 5.20 -19.23 -8.51
N LEU A 238 5.70 -18.23 -7.77
CA LEU A 238 6.66 -17.26 -8.32
C LEU A 238 7.98 -17.94 -8.69
N ASP A 239 8.46 -18.87 -7.88
CA ASP A 239 9.69 -19.61 -8.16
C ASP A 239 9.51 -20.52 -9.37
N PHE A 240 8.38 -21.25 -9.45
CA PHE A 240 8.00 -21.99 -10.66
C PHE A 240 7.93 -21.08 -11.88
N LYS A 241 7.28 -19.92 -11.78
CA LYS A 241 7.11 -18.99 -12.90
C LYS A 241 8.45 -18.48 -13.44
N LYS A 242 9.42 -18.23 -12.56
CA LYS A 242 10.78 -17.77 -12.91
C LYS A 242 11.61 -18.88 -13.55
N ASN A 243 11.51 -20.10 -13.02
CA ASN A 243 12.34 -21.22 -13.45
C ASN A 243 11.72 -22.05 -14.58
N TYR A 244 10.46 -21.80 -14.94
CA TYR A 244 9.80 -22.52 -16.02
C TYR A 244 10.41 -22.16 -17.37
N GLU A 245 10.99 -23.15 -18.02
CA GLU A 245 11.48 -23.09 -19.38
C GLU A 245 10.74 -24.13 -20.22
N TYR A 246 10.16 -23.68 -21.33
CA TYR A 246 9.62 -24.60 -22.33
C TYR A 246 10.79 -25.09 -23.18
N LYS A 247 10.98 -26.41 -23.23
CA LYS A 247 11.96 -27.04 -24.11
C LYS A 247 11.23 -27.37 -25.42
N PHE A 248 11.76 -26.83 -26.51
CA PHE A 248 11.31 -27.13 -27.87
C PHE A 248 11.78 -28.53 -28.30
#